data_AF-S2D2E4-F1
#
_entry.id   AF-S2D2E4-F1
#
_cell.length_a   1.000
_cell.length_b   1.000
_cell.length_c   1.000
_cell.angle_alpha   90.00
_cell.angle_beta   90.00
_cell.angle_gamma   90.00
#
_symmetry.space_group_name_H-M   'P 1'
#
loop_
_entity.id
_entity.type
_entity.pdbx_description
1 polymer ?
#
loop_
_entity_poly.entity_id
_entity_poly.type
_entity_poly.pdbx_seq_one_letter_code
_entity_poly.pdbx_strand_id
1 'polypeptide(L)'
;MYRSESFENILTSKNFQLQDEEQQQAVAEAFNKVINGYFYDFKKDTVIFTNYSNFEIHELKGIWWTEGDTLIIGRLDKISTQKYFISKLDNKELHLQLIVPRQAEPSKSRWMYKKE
;
A
#
# COMPACT_ATOMS: atom_id res chain seq x y z
N MET A 1 7.49 -6.14 -11.44
CA MET A 1 6.03 -6.39 -11.56
C MET A 1 5.53 -6.81 -10.18
N TYR A 2 4.82 -5.92 -9.49
CA TYR A 2 4.24 -6.19 -8.16
C TYR A 2 2.88 -6.86 -8.32
N ARG A 3 2.78 -8.15 -7.99
CA ARG A 3 1.50 -8.83 -7.85
C ARG A 3 1.32 -9.17 -6.39
N SER A 4 0.43 -8.45 -5.69
CA SER A 4 0.03 -8.83 -4.34
C SER A 4 -0.95 -10.01 -4.44
N GLU A 5 -0.80 -11.03 -3.59
CA GLU A 5 -1.74 -12.16 -3.51
C GLU A 5 -3.18 -11.69 -3.29
N SER A 6 -3.37 -10.55 -2.61
CA SER A 6 -4.68 -9.96 -2.42
C SER A 6 -5.31 -9.47 -3.73
N PHE A 7 -4.50 -9.01 -4.70
CA PHE A 7 -5.01 -8.62 -6.03
C PHE A 7 -5.43 -9.83 -6.86
N GLU A 8 -4.61 -10.88 -6.90
CA GLU A 8 -4.96 -12.12 -7.59
C GLU A 8 -6.23 -12.74 -6.99
N ASN A 9 -6.38 -12.70 -5.66
CA ASN A 9 -7.58 -13.21 -5.00
C ASN A 9 -8.85 -12.40 -5.33
N ILE A 10 -8.74 -11.10 -5.59
CA ILE A 10 -9.89 -10.28 -6.00
C ILE A 10 -10.26 -10.56 -7.45
N LEU A 11 -9.28 -10.59 -8.37
CA LEU A 11 -9.47 -10.88 -9.79
C LEU A 11 -9.98 -12.30 -10.05
N THR A 12 -9.68 -13.25 -9.17
CA THR A 12 -10.17 -14.63 -9.25
C THR A 12 -11.42 -14.88 -8.40
N SER A 13 -11.94 -13.86 -7.70
CA SER A 13 -13.13 -14.02 -6.88
C SER A 13 -14.38 -14.23 -7.73
N LYS A 14 -15.31 -15.09 -7.27
CA LYS A 14 -16.61 -15.31 -7.93
C LYS A 14 -17.39 -14.02 -8.13
N ASN A 15 -17.26 -13.07 -7.21
CA ASN A 15 -17.96 -11.78 -7.30
C ASN A 15 -17.44 -10.92 -8.46
N PHE A 16 -16.14 -10.97 -8.75
CA PHE A 16 -15.54 -10.28 -9.89
C PHE A 16 -15.95 -10.92 -11.22
N GLN A 17 -15.97 -12.26 -11.28
CA GLN A 17 -16.37 -13.01 -12.48
C GLN A 17 -17.86 -12.86 -12.85
N LEU A 18 -18.69 -12.45 -11.90
CA LEU A 18 -20.13 -12.22 -12.10
C LEU A 18 -20.46 -10.78 -12.54
N GLN A 19 -19.47 -9.89 -12.63
CA GLN A 19 -19.66 -8.53 -13.15
C GLN A 19 -19.67 -8.53 -14.69
N ASP A 20 -20.37 -7.55 -15.27
CA ASP A 20 -20.36 -7.34 -16.72
C ASP A 20 -18.95 -6.94 -17.21
N GLU A 21 -18.62 -7.25 -18.48
CA GLU A 21 -17.27 -7.03 -19.04
C GLU A 21 -16.76 -5.59 -18.87
N GLU A 22 -17.65 -4.60 -18.98
CA GLU A 22 -17.33 -3.18 -18.82
C GLU A 22 -16.93 -2.84 -17.37
N GLN A 23 -17.57 -3.48 -16.39
CA GLN A 23 -17.22 -3.34 -14.97
C GLN A 23 -15.92 -4.08 -14.65
N GLN A 24 -15.71 -5.26 -15.23
CA GLN A 24 -14.45 -6.00 -15.09
C GLN A 24 -13.27 -5.19 -15.64
N GLN A 25 -13.44 -4.54 -16.79
CA GLN A 25 -12.43 -3.64 -17.36
C GLN A 25 -12.18 -2.41 -16.48
N ALA A 26 -13.21 -1.72 -16.02
CA ALA A 26 -13.06 -0.54 -15.15
C ALA A 26 -12.31 -0.89 -13.85
N VAL A 27 -12.61 -2.05 -13.27
CA VAL A 27 -11.96 -2.55 -12.06
C VAL A 27 -10.51 -2.98 -12.35
N ALA A 28 -10.25 -3.68 -13.45
CA ALA A 28 -8.90 -4.05 -13.86
C ALA A 28 -8.02 -2.82 -14.18
N GLU A 29 -8.59 -1.79 -14.81
CA GLU A 29 -7.90 -0.51 -15.06
C GLU A 29 -7.61 0.25 -13.77
N ALA A 30 -8.57 0.33 -12.85
CA ALA A 30 -8.37 0.93 -11.53
C ALA A 30 -7.27 0.18 -10.75
N PHE A 31 -7.24 -1.15 -10.83
CA PHE A 31 -6.21 -1.96 -10.19
C PHE A 31 -4.83 -1.78 -10.84
N ASN A 32 -4.74 -1.75 -12.17
CA ASN A 32 -3.48 -1.46 -12.85
C ASN A 32 -2.95 -0.06 -12.51
N LYS A 33 -3.83 0.94 -12.39
CA LYS A 33 -3.47 2.29 -11.94
C LYS A 33 -2.94 2.27 -10.50
N VAL A 34 -3.60 1.55 -9.60
CA VAL A 34 -3.15 1.37 -8.21
C VAL A 34 -1.79 0.66 -8.18
N ILE A 35 -1.62 -0.47 -8.85
CA ILE A 35 -0.38 -1.25 -8.80
C ILE A 35 0.81 -0.47 -9.38
N ASN A 36 0.61 0.23 -10.49
CA ASN A 36 1.69 0.95 -11.16
C ASN A 36 1.96 2.34 -10.57
N GLY A 37 0.97 2.93 -9.90
CA GLY A 37 1.08 4.27 -9.33
C GLY A 37 1.31 4.31 -7.82
N TYR A 38 1.28 3.17 -7.11
CA TYR A 38 1.60 3.13 -5.69
C TYR A 38 3.10 3.00 -5.42
N PHE A 39 3.71 4.04 -4.83
CA PHE A 39 5.10 4.00 -4.38
C PHE A 39 5.31 4.70 -3.04
N TYR A 40 6.45 4.37 -2.41
CA TYR A 40 7.04 5.07 -1.28
C TYR A 40 8.51 5.35 -1.60
N ASP A 41 8.90 6.62 -1.54
CA ASP A 41 10.29 7.08 -1.69
C ASP A 41 10.76 7.67 -0.35
N PHE A 42 11.54 6.87 0.38
CA PHE A 42 12.08 7.25 1.69
C PHE A 42 13.37 8.06 1.50
N LYS A 43 13.36 9.31 1.98
CA LYS A 43 14.54 10.14 2.19
C LYS A 43 14.98 10.07 3.66
N LYS A 44 15.94 10.89 4.08
CA LYS A 44 16.54 10.82 5.43
C LYS A 44 15.50 10.86 6.56
N ASP A 45 14.58 11.82 6.50
CA ASP A 45 13.57 12.12 7.51
C ASP A 45 12.16 12.30 6.91
N THR A 46 12.08 12.29 5.57
CA THR A 46 10.86 12.54 4.82
C THR A 46 10.56 11.36 3.91
N VAL A 47 9.28 11.17 3.62
CA VAL A 47 8.80 10.16 2.68
C VAL A 47 7.82 10.81 1.71
N ILE A 48 8.01 10.54 0.43
CA ILE A 48 7.04 10.85 -0.61
C ILE A 48 6.30 9.55 -0.90
N PHE A 49 4.98 9.58 -0.87
CA PHE A 49 4.17 8.40 -1.10
C PHE A 49 2.86 8.75 -1.74
N THR A 50 2.32 7.80 -2.49
CA THR A 50 1.06 7.99 -3.21
C THR A 50 -0.10 7.40 -2.43
N ASN A 51 -1.21 8.13 -2.42
CA ASN A 51 -2.48 7.67 -1.87
C ASN A 51 -3.55 7.72 -2.95
N TYR A 52 -4.28 6.63 -3.11
CA TYR A 52 -5.44 6.57 -3.99
C TYR A 52 -6.71 6.91 -3.20
N SER A 53 -7.39 7.96 -3.63
CA SER A 53 -8.69 8.37 -3.12
C SER A 53 -9.47 9.03 -4.23
N ASN A 54 -10.81 8.93 -4.20
CA ASN A 54 -11.69 9.55 -5.21
C ASN A 54 -11.34 9.18 -6.67
N PHE A 55 -10.89 7.95 -6.90
CA PHE A 55 -10.45 7.45 -8.22
C PHE A 55 -9.20 8.13 -8.80
N GLU A 56 -8.47 8.89 -7.99
CA GLU A 56 -7.24 9.57 -8.39
C GLU A 56 -6.07 9.18 -7.47
N ILE A 57 -4.86 9.26 -8.02
CA ILE A 57 -3.62 9.07 -7.27
C ILE A 57 -3.10 10.45 -6.89
N HIS A 58 -2.96 10.68 -5.59
CA HIS A 58 -2.35 11.90 -5.07
C HIS A 58 -0.99 11.58 -4.49
N GLU A 59 0.02 12.35 -4.90
CA GLU A 59 1.31 12.34 -4.24
C GLU A 59 1.22 13.13 -2.92
N LEU A 60 1.68 12.52 -1.84
CA LEU A 60 1.68 13.06 -0.50
C LEU A 60 3.10 13.08 0.06
N LYS A 61 3.33 13.99 1.00
CA LYS A 61 4.59 14.10 1.73
C LYS A 61 4.35 13.87 3.22
N GLY A 62 5.26 13.10 3.82
CA GLY A 62 5.24 12.77 5.23
C GLY A 62 6.62 12.82 5.87
N ILE A 63 6.63 12.68 7.19
CA ILE A 63 7.81 12.37 8.00
C ILE A 63 7.71 10.89 8.35
N TRP A 64 8.83 10.19 8.38
CA TRP A 64 8.87 8.80 8.83
C TRP A 64 9.89 8.58 9.93
N TRP A 65 9.61 7.61 10.78
CA TRP A 65 10.54 7.12 11.79
C TRP A 65 10.22 5.67 12.12
N THR A 66 11.13 5.02 12.85
CA THR A 66 10.98 3.63 13.28
C THR A 66 11.03 3.53 14.80
N GLU A 67 10.13 2.73 15.36
CA GLU A 67 10.09 2.35 16.77
C GLU A 67 10.15 0.82 16.86
N GLY A 68 11.33 0.27 17.13
CA GLY A 68 11.56 -1.18 17.03
C GLY A 68 11.26 -1.69 15.62
N ASP A 69 10.41 -2.71 15.52
CA ASP A 69 9.97 -3.31 14.25
C ASP A 69 8.77 -2.58 13.62
N THR A 70 8.46 -1.36 14.08
CA THR A 70 7.33 -0.57 13.57
C THR A 70 7.83 0.61 12.77
N LEU A 71 7.44 0.68 11.49
CA LEU A 71 7.55 1.89 10.67
C LEU A 71 6.34 2.78 10.93
N ILE A 72 6.58 4.06 11.18
CA ILE A 72 5.54 5.06 11.40
C ILE A 72 5.70 6.16 10.35
N ILE A 73 4.61 6.46 9.65
CA ILE A 73 4.54 7.54 8.66
C ILE A 73 3.53 8.56 9.15
N GLY A 74 4.00 9.76 9.47
CA GLY A 74 3.18 10.92 9.79
C GLY A 74 2.94 11.77 8.55
N ARG A 75 1.68 12.09 8.27
CA ARG A 75 1.31 12.98 7.17
C ARG A 75 1.59 14.44 7.54
N LEU A 76 2.13 15.21 6.58
CA LEU A 76 2.36 16.64 6.78
C LEU A 76 1.10 17.48 6.56
N ASP A 77 0.17 16.98 5.75
CA ASP A 77 -1.05 17.70 5.37
C ASP A 77 -2.21 17.52 6.37
N LYS A 78 -2.13 16.51 7.25
CA LYS A 78 -3.12 16.25 8.29
C LYS A 78 -2.50 15.56 9.49
N ILE A 79 -3.07 15.81 10.68
CA ILE A 79 -2.65 15.17 11.94
C ILE A 79 -3.12 13.71 11.95
N SER A 80 -2.41 12.85 11.23
CA SER A 80 -2.64 11.41 11.20
C SER A 80 -1.33 10.66 11.00
N THR A 81 -1.19 9.54 11.70
CA THR A 81 -0.07 8.62 11.51
C THR A 81 -0.58 7.27 11.00
N GLN A 82 0.22 6.65 10.14
CA GLN A 82 0.00 5.29 9.68
C GLN A 82 1.14 4.42 10.19
N LYS A 83 0.80 3.29 10.79
CA LYS A 83 1.76 2.38 11.41
C LYS A 83 1.83 1.08 10.63
N TYR A 84 3.03 0.58 10.44
CA TYR A 84 3.30 -0.67 9.73
C TYR A 84 4.28 -1.51 10.55
N PHE A 85 3.99 -2.80 10.68
CA PHE A 85 4.96 -3.77 11.16
C PHE A 85 5.91 -4.14 10.01
N ILE A 86 7.21 -4.10 10.29
CA ILE A 86 8.28 -4.47 9.37
C ILE A 86 8.52 -5.98 9.52
N SER A 87 7.90 -6.78 8.66
CA SER A 87 8.07 -8.23 8.73
C SER A 87 9.36 -8.72 8.10
N LYS A 88 9.96 -7.91 7.21
CA LYS A 88 11.25 -8.19 6.57
C LYS A 88 11.85 -6.88 6.04
N LEU A 89 13.14 -6.67 6.28
CA LEU A 89 13.92 -5.58 5.70
C LEU A 89 15.28 -6.13 5.27
N ASP A 90 15.58 -6.05 3.98
CA ASP A 90 16.89 -6.33 3.41
C ASP A 90 17.28 -5.29 2.36
N ASN A 91 18.47 -5.42 1.76
CA ASN A 91 18.99 -4.44 0.79
C ASN A 91 18.15 -4.31 -0.48
N LYS A 92 17.27 -5.27 -0.76
CA LYS A 92 16.43 -5.34 -1.95
C LYS A 92 14.95 -5.21 -1.62
N GLU A 93 14.53 -5.65 -0.45
CA GLU A 93 13.12 -5.83 -0.12
C GLU A 93 12.74 -5.21 1.23
N LEU A 94 11.61 -4.51 1.24
CA LEU A 94 10.92 -4.06 2.44
C LEU A 94 9.51 -4.65 2.45
N HIS A 95 9.19 -5.45 3.47
CA HIS A 95 7.88 -6.07 3.64
C HIS A 95 7.18 -5.41 4.81
N LEU A 96 6.02 -4.81 4.53
CA LEU A 96 5.22 -4.06 5.49
C LEU A 96 3.86 -4.71 5.68
N GLN A 97 3.40 -4.75 6.93
CA GLN A 97 2.05 -5.13 7.31
C GLN A 97 1.36 -3.96 8.01
N LEU A 98 0.23 -3.50 7.48
CA LEU A 98 -0.51 -2.38 8.07
C LEU A 98 -1.01 -2.75 9.48
N ILE A 99 -0.71 -1.92 10.47
CA ILE A 99 -1.26 -2.05 11.83
C ILE A 99 -2.53 -1.19 11.89
N VAL A 100 -3.69 -1.85 12.00
CA VAL A 100 -4.98 -1.14 12.07
C VAL A 100 -5.20 -0.65 13.51
N PRO A 101 -5.41 0.66 13.74
CA PRO A 101 -5.49 1.23 15.09
C PRO A 101 -6.57 0.61 15.99
N ARG A 102 -7.63 0.05 15.40
CA ARG A 102 -8.76 -0.54 16.15
C ARG A 102 -8.55 -1.99 16.57
N GLN A 103 -7.59 -2.70 15.99
CA GLN A 103 -7.43 -4.14 16.21
C GLN A 103 -6.10 -4.52 16.86
N ALA A 104 -5.12 -3.61 16.97
CA ALA A 104 -3.78 -3.86 17.54
C ALA A 104 -3.00 -5.06 16.93
N GLU A 105 -3.58 -5.77 15.97
CA GLU A 105 -2.99 -6.86 15.22
C GLU A 105 -2.58 -6.39 13.82
N PRO A 106 -1.45 -6.88 13.27
CA PRO A 106 -1.07 -6.65 11.90
C PRO A 106 -2.10 -7.23 10.93
N SER A 107 -2.48 -6.46 9.91
CA SER A 107 -3.31 -6.97 8.82
C SER A 107 -2.65 -8.18 8.16
N LYS A 108 -3.45 -9.20 7.81
CA LYS A 108 -2.99 -10.37 7.05
C LYS A 108 -2.48 -10.01 5.64
N SER A 109 -2.78 -8.81 5.14
CA SER A 109 -2.30 -8.31 3.85
C SER A 109 -0.83 -7.88 3.93
N ARG A 110 0.05 -8.51 3.15
CA ARG A 110 1.48 -8.16 3.03
C ARG A 110 1.73 -7.28 1.81
N TRP A 111 2.46 -6.19 2.02
CA TRP A 111 2.95 -5.32 0.96
C TRP A 111 4.45 -5.53 0.83
N MET A 112 4.93 -5.89 -0.35
CA MET A 112 6.36 -6.03 -0.65
C MET A 112 6.80 -4.87 -1.53
N TYR A 113 7.87 -4.19 -1.16
CA TYR A 113 8.54 -3.17 -1.95
C TYR A 113 9.94 -3.66 -2.32
N LYS A 114 10.28 -3.61 -3.60
CA LYS A 114 11.60 -3.89 -4.17
C LYS A 114 12.29 -2.57 -4.49
N LYS A 115 13.57 -2.47 -4.13
CA LYS A 115 14.44 -1.36 -4.54
C LYS A 115 14.85 -1.59 -6.00
N GLU A 116 14.51 -0.65 -6.88
CA GLU A 116 15.08 -0.57 -8.24
C GLU A 116 16.56 -0.20 -8.20
#